data_AF-A0A0C3GEG8-F1
#
_entry.id   AF-A0A0C3GEG8-F1
#
_cell.length_a   1.000
_cell.length_b   1.000
_cell.length_c   1.000
_cell.angle_alpha   90.00
_cell.angle_beta   90.00
_cell.angle_gamma   90.00
#
_symmetry.space_group_name_H-M   'P 1'
#
loop_
_entity.id
_entity.type
_entity.pdbx_description
1 polymer ?
#
loop_
_entity_poly.entity_id
_entity_poly.type
_entity_poly.pdbx_seq_one_letter_code
_entity_poly.pdbx_strand_id
1 'polypeptide(L)' 'VIYVSSNYRLNSFGFSASEELAKEGLLNLGLKDQRLAMKWIKQHISKFGGDPNQITIWGEYAGGGL' A
#
# COMPACT_ATOMS: atom_id res chain seq x y z
N VAL A 1 0.45 -2.43 21.42
CA VAL A 1 0.03 -2.60 20.01
C VAL A 1 -0.08 -1.22 19.38
N ILE A 2 0.38 -1.06 18.14
CA ILE A 2 0.22 0.18 17.36
C ILE A 2 -0.67 -0.12 16.17
N TYR A 3 -1.68 0.72 15.94
CA TYR A 3 -2.55 0.63 14.78
C TYR A 3 -2.14 1.69 13.76
N VAL A 4 -2.06 1.29 12.48
CA VAL A 4 -1.71 2.16 11.36
C VAL A 4 -2.74 1.95 10.26
N SER A 5 -3.22 3.06 9.69
CA SER A 5 -4.06 3.07 8.49
C SER A 5 -3.43 4.00 7.46
N SER A 6 -3.52 3.63 6.19
CA SER A 6 -2.97 4.39 5.07
C SER A 6 -3.95 4.44 3.91
N ASN A 7 -4.05 5.60 3.26
CA ASN A 7 -4.78 5.74 2.01
C ASN A 7 -3.99 5.16 0.83
N TYR A 8 -4.71 4.68 -0.18
CA TYR A 8 -4.17 4.32 -1.49
C TYR A 8 -5.10 4.84 -2.59
N ARG A 9 -4.59 5.06 -3.80
CA ARG A 9 -5.43 5.53 -4.91
C ARG A 9 -6.45 4.47 -5.34
N LEU A 10 -7.66 4.92 -5.65
CA LEU A 10 -8.80 4.09 -6.07
C LEU A 10 -9.21 4.38 -7.52
N ASN A 11 -10.05 3.51 -8.07
CA ASN A 11 -10.68 3.66 -9.40
C ASN A 11 -9.63 4.03 -10.48
N SER A 12 -9.97 4.94 -11.39
CA SER A 12 -9.09 5.35 -12.49
C SER A 12 -7.73 5.93 -12.02
N PHE A 13 -7.65 6.50 -10.83
CA PHE A 13 -6.39 7.02 -10.31
C PHE A 13 -5.44 5.94 -9.79
N GLY A 14 -5.96 4.78 -9.38
CA GLY A 14 -5.18 3.67 -8.84
C GLY A 14 -5.05 2.48 -9.79
N PHE A 15 -6.04 2.27 -10.67
CA PHE A 15 -6.26 1.01 -11.36
C PHE A 15 -6.64 1.19 -12.83
N SER A 16 -6.36 2.35 -13.44
CA SER A 16 -6.44 2.47 -14.90
C SER A 16 -5.42 1.54 -15.57
N ALA A 17 -5.84 0.92 -16.67
CA ALA A 17 -4.99 0.03 -17.46
C ALA A 17 -5.13 0.36 -18.95
N SER A 18 -4.01 0.67 -19.58
CA SER A 18 -3.86 0.83 -21.04
C SER A 18 -2.46 0.38 -21.46
N GLU A 19 -2.23 0.20 -22.76
CA GLU A 19 -0.88 -0.15 -23.25
C GLU A 19 0.13 0.97 -23.00
N GLU A 20 -0.29 2.22 -23.09
CA GLU A 20 0.55 3.39 -22.79
C GLU A 20 0.96 3.39 -21.32
N LEU A 21 0.00 3.17 -20.41
CA LEU A 21 0.30 3.05 -18.98
C LEU A 21 1.17 1.83 -18.67
N ALA A 22 1.04 0.74 -19.43
CA ALA A 22 1.91 -0.43 -19.30
C ALA A 22 3.35 -0.10 -19.68
N LYS A 23 3.56 0.60 -20.81
CA LYS A 23 4.89 1.03 -21.29
C LYS A 23 5.60 1.95 -20.29
N GLU A 24 4.85 2.83 -19.63
CA GLU A 24 5.36 3.73 -18.58
C GLU A 24 5.46 3.08 -17.19
N GLY A 25 5.07 1.80 -17.06
CA GLY A 25 5.08 1.11 -15.77
C GLY A 25 4.11 1.70 -14.75
N LEU A 26 2.99 2.27 -15.20
CA LEU A 26 1.96 2.94 -14.39
C LEU A 26 0.72 2.08 -14.12
N LEU A 27 0.79 0.78 -14.36
CA LEU A 27 -0.29 -0.14 -13.96
C LEU A 27 -0.31 -0.34 -12.44
N ASN A 28 -1.50 -0.62 -11.89
CA ASN A 28 -1.71 -1.02 -10.49
C ASN A 28 -1.10 -0.05 -9.47
N LEU A 29 -1.27 1.25 -9.69
CA LEU A 29 -0.78 2.30 -8.80
C LEU A 29 -1.36 2.19 -7.38
N GLY A 30 -2.62 1.77 -7.23
CA GLY A 30 -3.21 1.51 -5.91
C GLY A 30 -2.47 0.42 -5.12
N LEU A 31 -2.06 -0.68 -5.79
CA LEU A 31 -1.22 -1.72 -5.17
C LEU A 31 0.19 -1.20 -4.86
N LYS A 32 0.75 -0.37 -5.74
CA LYS A 32 2.06 0.25 -5.51
C LYS A 32 2.04 1.20 -4.31
N ASP A 33 0.93 1.91 -4.10
CA ASP A 33 0.73 2.77 -2.93
C ASP A 33 0.73 1.94 -1.64
N GLN A 34 0.00 0.82 -1.59
CA GLN A 34 0.00 -0.08 -0.43
C GLN A 34 1.39 -0.65 -0.15
N ARG A 35 2.11 -1.10 -1.18
CA ARG A 35 3.49 -1.57 -1.03
C ARG A 35 4.41 -0.46 -0.52
N LEU A 36 4.22 0.77 -0.99
CA LEU A 36 4.99 1.93 -0.53
C LEU A 36 4.68 2.24 0.95
N ALA A 37 3.41 2.21 1.36
CA ALA A 37 3.01 2.37 2.75
C ALA A 37 3.66 1.31 3.64
N MET A 38 3.68 0.04 3.22
CA MET A 38 4.35 -1.03 3.97
C MET A 38 5.87 -0.82 4.08
N LYS A 39 6.53 -0.34 3.03
CA LYS A 39 7.95 0.04 3.09
C LYS A 39 8.17 1.18 4.09
N TRP A 40 7.34 2.21 4.04
CA TRP A 40 7.41 3.35 4.95
C TRP A 40 7.22 2.91 6.41
N ILE A 41 6.21 2.08 6.67
CA ILE A 41 5.96 1.50 8.01
C ILE A 41 7.17 0.71 8.46
N LYS A 42 7.67 -0.24 7.65
CA LYS A 42 8.86 -1.05 8.00
C LYS A 42 10.09 -0.18 8.32
N GLN A 43 10.27 0.93 7.60
CA GLN A 43 11.42 1.83 7.78
C GLN A 43 11.28 2.78 8.98
N HIS A 44 10.06 3.08 9.42
CA HIS A 44 9.83 4.19 10.34
C HIS A 44 9.04 3.86 11.59
N ILE A 45 8.35 2.72 11.66
CA ILE A 45 7.45 2.41 12.79
C ILE A 45 8.20 2.31 14.13
N SER A 46 9.50 2.00 14.13
CA SER A 46 10.35 2.04 15.33
C SER A 46 10.43 3.42 15.97
N LYS A 47 10.35 4.50 15.19
CA LYS A 47 10.30 5.88 15.69
C LYS A 47 9.01 6.21 16.43
N PHE A 48 7.96 5.42 16.21
CA PHE A 48 6.66 5.53 16.87
C PHE A 48 6.49 4.49 17.98
N GLY A 49 7.53 3.70 18.29
CA GLY A 49 7.51 2.67 19.34
C GLY A 49 7.04 1.28 18.88
N GLY A 50 6.91 1.04 17.56
CA GLY A 50 6.53 -0.27 17.02
C GLY A 50 7.73 -1.13 16.65
N ASP A 51 7.57 -2.45 16.68
CA ASP A 51 8.59 -3.38 16.21
C ASP A 51 8.43 -3.61 14.69
N PRO A 52 9.38 -3.18 13.84
CA PRO A 52 9.28 -3.38 12.41
C PRO A 52 9.26 -4.87 12.01
N ASN A 53 9.70 -5.79 12.87
CA ASN A 53 9.69 -7.23 12.60
C ASN A 53 8.38 -7.93 13.02
N GLN A 54 7.47 -7.22 13.68
CA GLN A 54 6.16 -7.74 14.09
C GLN A 54 5.04 -6.89 13.50
N ILE A 55 4.77 -7.10 12.20
CA ILE A 55 3.74 -6.38 11.46
C ILE A 55 2.68 -7.39 11.01
N THR A 56 1.43 -7.16 11.40
CA THR A 56 0.25 -7.87 10.89
C THR A 56 -0.50 -6.96 9.94
N ILE A 57 -0.76 -7.45 8.72
CA ILE A 57 -1.56 -6.74 7.72
C ILE A 57 -3.02 -7.18 7.90
N TRP A 58 -3.94 -6.21 7.81
CA TRP A 58 -5.37 -6.47 7.86
C TRP A 58 -6.09 -5.61 6.83
N GLY A 59 -7.10 -6.20 6.18
CA GLY A 59 -7.93 -5.54 5.18
C GLY A 59 -9.34 -6.11 5.19
N GLU A 60 -10.30 -5.25 4.90
CA GLU A 60 -11.72 -5.57 4.76
C GLU A 60 -12.15 -5.30 3.31
N TYR A 61 -13.10 -6.10 2.81
CA TYR A 61 -13.58 -6.03 1.43
C TYR A 61 -12.44 -6.06 0.40
N ALA A 62 -12.35 -5.04 -0.46
CA ALA A 62 -11.27 -4.89 -1.44
C ALA A 62 -9.89 -4.95 -0.78
N GLY A 63 -9.73 -4.39 0.43
CA GLY A 63 -8.46 -4.43 1.16
C GLY A 63 -8.02 -5.83 1.57
N GLY A 64 -8.92 -6.81 1.65
CA GLY A 64 -8.58 -8.20 1.99
C GLY A 64 -8.07 -9.03 0.81
N GLY A 65 -8.36 -8.60 -0.42
CA GLY A 65 -7.92 -9.28 -1.65
C GLY A 65 -6.70 -8.65 -2.33
N LEU A 66 -6.18 -7.56 -1.78
CA LEU A 66 -5.05 -6.78 -2.33
C LEU A 66 -3.72 -7.17 -1.69
#